data_AF-A0A3M9Z7H5-F1
#
_entry.id   AF-A0A3M9Z7H5-F1
#
_cell.length_a   1.000
_cell.length_b   1.000
_cell.length_c   1.000
_cell.angle_alpha   90.00
_cell.angle_beta   90.00
_cell.angle_gamma   90.00
#
_symmetry.space_group_name_H-M   'P 1'
#
loop_
_entity.id
_entity.type
_entity.pdbx_description
1 polymer ?
#
loop_
_entity_poly.entity_id
_entity_poly.type
_entity_poly.pdbx_seq_one_letter_code
_entity_poly.pdbx_strand_id
1 'polypeptide(L)'
;MRTPMPPPSDHLRSVRIGLAMVLTGSVFLATGSLAVRFYWLVKVDQQQRVEQQHQAILARVEYLKAAGDHQRCIRETQQIPVESLFHSRAIVLQDQCQRALTTAVLNRAQGQANAGQLKDAISEVQTISDSAVAAQVQQLVWQWSNQILQVAEGYYRDSNGRFEDALKTAGAITPDNPLYSEAQNKIRGWQQEWLNNQSRWQIVEAAFKAHQYETALLQAQQISHPYWSRQVAPIVQAIYREQAAPQPSPPGRSESDSIDTIPAGGMDDVRLPIYLLLPLMAGAMVLLAGARRD
;
A
#
# COMPACT_ATOMS: atom_id res chain seq x y z
N MET A 1 95.85 -98.86 -4.34
CA MET A 1 96.78 -97.89 -3.74
C MET A 1 95.96 -96.86 -2.98
N ARG A 2 96.05 -96.88 -1.63
CA ARG A 2 95.44 -95.89 -0.73
C ARG A 2 96.33 -94.66 -0.71
N THR A 3 95.75 -93.47 -0.86
CA THR A 3 96.37 -92.22 -0.40
C THR A 3 95.60 -91.70 0.83
N PRO A 4 96.28 -91.07 1.80
CA PRO A 4 95.71 -90.80 3.11
C PRO A 4 95.00 -89.44 3.19
N MET A 5 94.05 -89.42 4.12
CA MET A 5 93.15 -88.34 4.54
C MET A 5 93.90 -87.22 5.30
N PRO A 6 93.57 -85.93 5.10
CA PRO A 6 93.90 -84.87 6.05
C PRO A 6 92.77 -84.65 7.09
N PRO A 7 93.10 -84.31 8.36
CA PRO A 7 92.13 -84.08 9.45
C PRO A 7 91.52 -82.64 9.42
N PRO A 8 90.46 -82.38 10.22
CA PRO A 8 89.53 -81.28 9.99
C PRO A 8 89.99 -79.98 10.65
N SER A 9 89.70 -78.85 10.01
CA SER A 9 89.77 -77.52 10.64
C SER A 9 88.37 -77.06 11.05
N ASP A 10 88.13 -77.15 12.36
CA ASP A 10 87.05 -76.47 13.08
C ASP A 10 87.34 -74.96 13.10
N HIS A 11 86.59 -74.20 12.31
CA HIS A 11 86.37 -72.78 12.56
C HIS A 11 84.86 -72.51 12.63
N LEU A 12 84.36 -72.52 13.87
CA LEU A 12 83.51 -71.46 14.43
C LEU A 12 82.29 -71.10 13.56
N ARG A 13 81.11 -71.70 13.76
CA ARG A 13 80.20 -71.44 14.90
C ARG A 13 80.24 -70.00 15.43
N SER A 14 79.98 -69.02 14.56
CA SER A 14 79.52 -67.66 14.89
C SER A 14 79.50 -66.91 13.57
N VAL A 15 78.38 -66.64 12.89
CA VAL A 15 77.41 -65.60 13.24
C VAL A 15 76.08 -66.00 12.58
N ARG A 16 75.22 -66.71 13.32
CA ARG A 16 73.78 -66.85 13.05
C ARG A 16 72.99 -65.85 13.89
N ILE A 17 73.42 -64.59 13.89
CA ILE A 17 72.66 -63.45 14.45
C ILE A 17 72.93 -62.24 13.54
N GLY A 18 72.31 -62.26 12.37
CA GLY A 18 72.32 -61.18 11.39
C GLY A 18 71.08 -61.19 10.53
N LEU A 19 69.98 -61.77 11.03
CA LEU A 19 68.72 -61.92 10.32
C LEU A 19 67.56 -61.72 11.31
N ALA A 20 67.58 -60.62 12.05
CA ALA A 20 66.47 -60.19 12.92
C ALA A 20 66.37 -58.67 13.12
N MET A 21 67.22 -57.85 12.48
CA MET A 21 67.18 -56.38 12.60
C MET A 21 67.28 -55.65 11.26
N VAL A 22 66.57 -56.13 10.24
CA VAL A 22 66.30 -55.34 9.02
C VAL A 22 64.79 -55.27 8.71
N LEU A 23 63.93 -55.96 9.47
CA LEU A 23 62.47 -55.92 9.26
C LEU A 23 61.70 -55.07 10.29
N THR A 24 62.36 -54.40 11.25
CA THR A 24 61.68 -53.47 12.17
C THR A 24 62.02 -52.00 11.94
N GLY A 25 63.16 -51.69 11.30
CA GLY A 25 63.50 -50.32 10.88
C GLY A 25 62.74 -49.84 9.63
N SER A 26 62.42 -50.75 8.71
CA SER A 26 61.68 -50.44 7.48
C SER A 26 60.18 -50.25 7.69
N VAL A 27 59.64 -50.72 8.83
CA VAL A 27 58.22 -50.55 9.15
C VAL A 27 57.94 -49.09 9.51
N PHE A 28 58.81 -48.36 10.19
CA PHE A 28 58.52 -46.97 10.59
C PHE A 28 58.65 -45.93 9.48
N LEU A 29 59.49 -46.14 8.45
CA LEU A 29 59.55 -45.26 7.28
C LEU A 29 58.46 -45.56 6.25
N ALA A 30 58.03 -46.83 6.15
CA ALA A 30 56.89 -47.23 5.32
C ALA A 30 55.53 -46.86 5.97
N THR A 31 55.36 -47.03 7.28
CA THR A 31 54.12 -46.66 7.99
C THR A 31 53.95 -45.15 8.11
N GLY A 32 55.02 -44.39 8.34
CA GLY A 32 54.98 -42.91 8.28
C GLY A 32 54.50 -42.40 6.91
N SER A 33 54.93 -43.04 5.82
CA SER A 33 54.52 -42.71 4.46
C SER A 33 53.05 -43.09 4.17
N LEU A 34 52.59 -44.23 4.70
CA LEU A 34 51.18 -44.66 4.56
C LEU A 34 50.23 -43.81 5.39
N ALA A 35 50.59 -43.40 6.61
CA ALA A 35 49.77 -42.52 7.45
C ALA A 35 49.64 -41.12 6.85
N VAL A 36 50.74 -40.54 6.34
CA VAL A 36 50.72 -39.25 5.63
C VAL A 36 49.92 -39.35 4.33
N ARG A 37 50.09 -40.43 3.55
CA ARG A 37 49.30 -40.66 2.33
C ARG A 37 47.82 -40.88 2.64
N PHE A 38 47.48 -41.62 3.70
CA PHE A 38 46.11 -41.81 4.16
C PHE A 38 45.50 -40.50 4.65
N TYR A 39 46.22 -39.70 5.42
CA TYR A 39 45.80 -38.36 5.83
C TYR A 39 45.52 -37.46 4.62
N TRP A 40 46.41 -37.43 3.62
CA TRP A 40 46.17 -36.67 2.38
C TRP A 40 44.98 -37.20 1.59
N LEU A 41 44.81 -38.53 1.46
CA LEU A 41 43.65 -39.13 0.79
C LEU A 41 42.35 -38.77 1.47
N VAL A 42 42.27 -38.90 2.80
CA VAL A 42 41.10 -38.51 3.59
C VAL A 42 40.85 -37.01 3.47
N LYS A 43 41.88 -36.18 3.55
CA LYS A 43 41.76 -34.72 3.43
C LYS A 43 41.25 -34.30 2.05
N VAL A 44 41.78 -34.89 0.98
CA VAL A 44 41.35 -34.62 -0.41
C VAL A 44 39.91 -35.07 -0.63
N ASP A 45 39.54 -36.25 -0.16
CA ASP A 45 38.18 -36.78 -0.23
C ASP A 45 37.16 -35.91 0.55
N GLN A 46 37.55 -35.40 1.73
CA GLN A 46 36.76 -34.42 2.48
C GLN A 46 36.58 -33.11 1.71
N GLN A 47 37.65 -32.58 1.10
CA GLN A 47 37.57 -31.36 0.29
C GLN A 47 36.68 -31.54 -0.94
N GLN A 48 36.80 -32.67 -1.64
CA GLN A 48 35.95 -32.98 -2.79
C GLN A 48 34.47 -33.08 -2.41
N ARG A 49 34.14 -33.67 -1.26
CA ARG A 49 32.75 -33.72 -0.77
C ARG A 49 32.18 -32.32 -0.55
N VAL A 50 32.94 -31.43 0.09
CA VAL A 50 32.49 -30.05 0.35
C VAL A 50 32.31 -29.28 -0.97
N GLU A 51 33.22 -29.45 -1.92
CA GLU A 51 33.09 -28.82 -3.24
C GLU A 51 31.85 -29.33 -4.01
N GLN A 52 31.63 -30.65 -4.03
CA GLN A 52 30.43 -31.24 -4.63
C GLN A 52 29.14 -30.75 -3.96
N GLN A 53 29.14 -30.61 -2.63
CA GLN A 53 28.00 -30.04 -1.89
C GLN A 53 27.70 -28.61 -2.33
N HIS A 54 28.71 -27.73 -2.40
CA HIS A 54 28.51 -26.35 -2.84
C HIS A 54 28.10 -26.25 -4.32
N GLN A 55 28.63 -27.12 -5.19
CA GLN A 55 28.17 -27.21 -6.58
C GLN A 55 26.70 -27.62 -6.68
N ALA A 56 26.26 -28.58 -5.87
CA ALA A 56 24.87 -29.01 -5.82
C ALA A 56 23.94 -27.89 -5.33
N ILE A 57 24.38 -27.08 -4.34
CA ILE A 57 23.65 -25.89 -3.89
C ILE A 57 23.52 -24.88 -5.04
N LEU A 58 24.60 -24.58 -5.77
CA LEU A 58 24.54 -23.67 -6.91
C LEU A 58 23.58 -24.15 -8.01
N ALA A 59 23.60 -25.45 -8.34
CA ALA A 59 22.66 -26.02 -9.31
C ALA A 59 21.20 -25.90 -8.83
N ARG A 60 20.95 -26.11 -7.53
CA ARG A 60 19.63 -25.90 -6.92
C ARG A 60 19.20 -24.44 -6.97
N VAL A 61 20.09 -23.51 -6.65
CA VAL A 61 19.85 -22.06 -6.74
C VAL A 61 19.46 -21.66 -8.16
N GLU A 62 20.17 -22.15 -9.17
CA GLU A 62 19.85 -21.89 -10.58
C GLU A 62 18.48 -22.44 -10.99
N TYR A 63 18.14 -23.64 -10.52
CA TYR A 63 16.80 -24.21 -10.69
C TYR A 63 15.73 -23.36 -10.02
N LEU A 64 15.92 -22.95 -8.77
CA LEU A 64 14.96 -22.11 -8.02
C LEU A 64 14.75 -20.75 -8.69
N LYS A 65 15.83 -20.15 -9.20
CA LYS A 65 15.76 -18.92 -9.99
C LYS A 65 14.89 -19.11 -11.23
N ALA A 66 15.10 -20.19 -11.98
CA ALA A 66 14.32 -20.50 -13.19
C ALA A 66 12.86 -20.86 -12.87
N ALA A 67 12.59 -21.48 -11.72
CA ALA A 67 11.26 -21.83 -11.25
C ALA A 67 10.46 -20.63 -10.70
N GLY A 68 11.09 -19.45 -10.53
CA GLY A 68 10.45 -18.27 -9.97
C GLY A 68 10.38 -18.25 -8.43
N ASP A 69 10.94 -19.25 -7.74
CA ASP A 69 11.01 -19.28 -6.28
C ASP A 69 12.22 -18.46 -5.79
N HIS A 70 12.13 -17.15 -6.01
CA HIS A 70 13.22 -16.23 -5.74
C HIS A 70 13.55 -16.12 -4.24
N GLN A 71 12.55 -16.29 -3.36
CA GLN A 71 12.77 -16.30 -1.91
C GLN A 71 13.61 -17.49 -1.47
N ARG A 72 13.31 -18.71 -1.95
CA ARG A 72 14.17 -19.87 -1.68
C ARG A 72 15.53 -19.70 -2.33
N CYS A 73 15.58 -19.17 -3.55
CA CYS A 73 16.85 -18.90 -4.23
C CYS A 73 17.81 -18.07 -3.35
N ILE A 74 17.34 -16.96 -2.77
CA ILE A 74 18.15 -16.09 -1.89
C ILE A 74 18.60 -16.80 -0.62
N ARG A 75 17.73 -17.61 0.00
CA ARG A 75 18.10 -18.35 1.22
C ARG A 75 19.14 -19.43 0.96
N GLU A 76 19.08 -20.08 -0.19
CA GLU A 76 20.00 -21.16 -0.57
C GLU A 76 21.40 -20.63 -0.90
N THR A 77 21.52 -19.42 -1.47
CA THR A 77 22.84 -18.80 -1.70
C THR A 77 23.58 -18.50 -0.40
N GLN A 78 22.85 -18.19 0.68
CA GLN A 78 23.42 -17.89 2.00
C GLN A 78 24.04 -19.11 2.69
N GLN A 79 23.76 -20.32 2.21
CA GLN A 79 24.35 -21.55 2.75
C GLN A 79 25.80 -21.76 2.29
N ILE A 80 26.27 -21.02 1.28
CA ILE A 80 27.64 -21.12 0.79
C ILE A 80 28.53 -20.19 1.64
N PRO A 81 29.50 -20.73 2.41
CA PRO A 81 30.36 -19.94 3.30
C PRO A 81 31.22 -18.94 2.52
N VAL A 82 31.65 -17.86 3.18
CA VAL A 82 32.49 -16.81 2.58
C VAL A 82 33.85 -17.35 2.14
N GLU A 83 34.37 -18.36 2.82
CA GLU A 83 35.63 -19.03 2.52
C GLU A 83 35.54 -19.97 1.31
N SER A 84 34.34 -20.26 0.83
CA SER A 84 34.13 -21.13 -0.32
C SER A 84 34.60 -20.46 -1.62
N LEU A 85 35.31 -21.20 -2.47
CA LEU A 85 35.66 -20.74 -3.83
C LEU A 85 34.44 -20.44 -4.72
N PHE A 86 33.25 -20.91 -4.31
CA PHE A 86 31.98 -20.67 -4.98
C PHE A 86 31.24 -19.42 -4.48
N HIS A 87 31.76 -18.75 -3.45
CA HIS A 87 31.10 -17.61 -2.80
C HIS A 87 30.84 -16.44 -3.76
N SER A 88 31.80 -16.12 -4.64
CA SER A 88 31.64 -15.07 -5.65
C SER A 88 30.46 -15.36 -6.59
N ARG A 89 30.31 -16.61 -7.04
CA ARG A 89 29.18 -17.05 -7.86
C ARG A 89 27.87 -17.02 -7.07
N ALA A 90 27.90 -17.39 -5.80
CA ALA A 90 26.75 -17.34 -4.91
C ALA A 90 26.20 -15.91 -4.75
N ILE A 91 27.07 -14.91 -4.53
CA ILE A 91 26.66 -13.49 -4.43
C ILE A 91 26.00 -13.02 -5.73
N VAL A 92 26.60 -13.32 -6.88
CA VAL A 92 26.02 -12.93 -8.18
C VAL A 92 24.62 -13.54 -8.37
N LEU A 93 24.44 -14.81 -8.01
CA LEU A 93 23.12 -15.46 -8.07
C LEU A 93 22.13 -14.88 -7.06
N GLN A 94 22.59 -14.55 -5.85
CA GLN A 94 21.76 -13.93 -4.82
C GLN A 94 21.20 -12.60 -5.31
N ASP A 95 22.07 -11.76 -5.87
CA ASP A 95 21.74 -10.46 -6.43
C ASP A 95 20.78 -10.58 -7.64
N GLN A 96 20.98 -11.55 -8.52
CA GLN A 96 20.03 -11.87 -9.59
C GLN A 96 18.65 -12.30 -9.05
N CYS A 97 18.61 -13.13 -8.01
CA CYS A 97 17.36 -13.58 -7.40
C CYS A 97 16.67 -12.45 -6.63
N GLN A 98 17.42 -11.57 -5.97
CA GLN A 98 16.86 -10.39 -5.32
C GLN A 98 16.19 -9.46 -6.33
N ARG A 99 16.86 -9.14 -7.45
CA ARG A 99 16.25 -8.34 -8.52
C ARG A 99 15.00 -8.98 -9.09
N ALA A 100 15.04 -10.29 -9.35
CA ALA A 100 13.88 -11.00 -9.89
C ALA A 100 12.70 -11.01 -8.91
N LEU A 101 12.97 -11.19 -7.61
CA LEU A 101 11.96 -11.06 -6.54
C LEU A 101 11.36 -9.65 -6.53
N THR A 102 12.21 -8.62 -6.52
CA THR A 102 11.78 -7.21 -6.55
C THR A 102 10.87 -6.94 -7.76
N THR A 103 11.27 -7.37 -8.95
CA THR A 103 10.43 -7.23 -10.17
C THR A 103 9.10 -7.97 -10.05
N ALA A 104 9.09 -9.20 -9.53
CA ALA A 104 7.87 -9.97 -9.35
C ALA A 104 6.90 -9.30 -8.37
N VAL A 105 7.42 -8.77 -7.25
CA VAL A 105 6.66 -8.02 -6.25
C VAL A 105 6.06 -6.74 -6.86
N LEU A 106 6.87 -5.94 -7.55
CA LEU A 106 6.40 -4.71 -8.21
C LEU A 106 5.28 -5.00 -9.23
N ASN A 107 5.43 -6.04 -10.03
CA ASN A 107 4.41 -6.43 -11.02
C ASN A 107 3.10 -6.88 -10.36
N ARG A 108 3.19 -7.66 -9.27
CA ARG A 108 2.01 -8.11 -8.52
C ARG A 108 1.29 -6.93 -7.88
N ALA A 109 2.03 -6.05 -7.21
CA ALA A 109 1.49 -4.85 -6.59
C ALA A 109 0.83 -3.93 -7.61
N GLN A 110 1.44 -3.75 -8.79
CA GLN A 110 0.82 -3.01 -9.87
C GLN A 110 -0.49 -3.66 -10.35
N GLY A 111 -0.54 -4.99 -10.44
CA GLY A 111 -1.77 -5.73 -10.74
C GLY A 111 -2.87 -5.51 -9.70
N GLN A 112 -2.52 -5.54 -8.41
CA GLN A 112 -3.44 -5.23 -7.31
C GLN A 112 -3.97 -3.79 -7.41
N ALA A 113 -3.08 -2.82 -7.64
CA ALA A 113 -3.47 -1.42 -7.79
C ALA A 113 -4.43 -1.21 -8.97
N ASN A 114 -4.16 -1.83 -10.12
CA ASN A 114 -5.03 -1.79 -11.29
C ASN A 114 -6.40 -2.43 -11.03
N ALA A 115 -6.48 -3.41 -10.12
CA ALA A 115 -7.73 -4.02 -9.66
C ALA A 115 -8.43 -3.22 -8.55
N GLY A 116 -7.91 -2.04 -8.17
CA GLY A 116 -8.44 -1.20 -7.09
C GLY A 116 -8.05 -1.65 -5.68
N GLN A 117 -7.20 -2.69 -5.55
CA GLN A 117 -6.69 -3.21 -4.27
C GLN A 117 -5.49 -2.39 -3.79
N LEU A 118 -5.66 -1.08 -3.66
CA LEU A 118 -4.57 -0.13 -3.39
C LEU A 118 -3.86 -0.40 -2.06
N LYS A 119 -4.59 -0.85 -1.03
CA LYS A 119 -4.02 -1.18 0.28
C LYS A 119 -3.06 -2.38 0.18
N ASP A 120 -3.49 -3.41 -0.55
CA ASP A 120 -2.70 -4.62 -0.75
C ASP A 120 -1.46 -4.30 -1.58
N ALA A 121 -1.62 -3.49 -2.63
CA ALA A 121 -0.51 -3.02 -3.45
C ALA A 121 0.55 -2.25 -2.64
N ILE A 122 0.13 -1.32 -1.78
CA ILE A 122 1.01 -0.57 -0.87
C ILE A 122 1.74 -1.52 0.08
N SER A 123 1.00 -2.40 0.75
CA SER A 123 1.56 -3.37 1.69
C SER A 123 2.60 -4.28 1.02
N GLU A 124 2.35 -4.69 -0.22
CA GLU A 124 3.25 -5.57 -0.96
C GLU A 124 4.57 -4.86 -1.31
N VAL A 125 4.54 -3.64 -1.86
CA VAL A 125 5.80 -2.92 -2.21
C VAL A 125 6.61 -2.50 -1.00
N GLN A 126 5.98 -2.28 0.15
CA GLN A 126 6.67 -1.97 1.40
C GLN A 126 7.50 -3.14 1.94
N THR A 127 7.30 -4.37 1.42
CA THR A 127 8.15 -5.53 1.74
C THR A 127 9.50 -5.49 1.03
N ILE A 128 9.66 -4.63 0.02
CA ILE A 128 10.90 -4.53 -0.75
C ILE A 128 11.96 -3.78 0.08
N SER A 129 13.04 -4.46 0.43
CA SER A 129 14.18 -3.88 1.15
C SER A 129 15.34 -3.45 0.23
N ASP A 130 15.15 -3.53 -1.10
CA ASP A 130 16.18 -3.19 -2.08
C ASP A 130 16.31 -1.67 -2.23
N SER A 131 17.44 -1.12 -1.78
CA SER A 131 17.72 0.32 -1.82
C SER A 131 17.75 0.89 -3.24
N ALA A 132 18.04 0.06 -4.26
CA ALA A 132 18.10 0.51 -5.65
C ALA A 132 16.73 0.96 -6.18
N VAL A 133 15.64 0.41 -5.63
CA VAL A 133 14.26 0.77 -6.03
C VAL A 133 13.51 1.56 -4.96
N ALA A 134 14.17 1.96 -3.87
CA ALA A 134 13.52 2.65 -2.75
C ALA A 134 12.75 3.91 -3.20
N ALA A 135 13.33 4.71 -4.10
CA ALA A 135 12.65 5.89 -4.66
C ALA A 135 11.40 5.52 -5.48
N GLN A 136 11.47 4.46 -6.27
CA GLN A 136 10.32 3.95 -7.03
C GLN A 136 9.21 3.46 -6.09
N VAL A 137 9.56 2.69 -5.05
CA VAL A 137 8.62 2.21 -4.04
C VAL A 137 7.94 3.38 -3.33
N GLN A 138 8.70 4.39 -2.89
CA GLN A 138 8.14 5.59 -2.26
C GLN A 138 7.18 6.34 -3.19
N GLN A 139 7.50 6.45 -4.48
CA GLN A 139 6.62 7.06 -5.47
C GLN A 139 5.32 6.27 -5.62
N LEU A 140 5.37 4.94 -5.72
CA LEU A 140 4.19 4.09 -5.84
C LEU A 140 3.30 4.18 -4.59
N VAL A 141 3.91 4.12 -3.40
CA VAL A 141 3.20 4.29 -2.13
C VAL A 141 2.49 5.64 -2.11
N TRP A 142 3.17 6.73 -2.46
CA TRP A 142 2.56 8.06 -2.53
C TRP A 142 1.39 8.11 -3.52
N GLN A 143 1.57 7.59 -4.73
CA GLN A 143 0.56 7.60 -5.79
C GLN A 143 -0.71 6.85 -5.39
N TRP A 144 -0.57 5.61 -4.89
CA TRP A 144 -1.71 4.79 -4.49
C TRP A 144 -2.39 5.33 -3.24
N SER A 145 -1.64 5.93 -2.31
CA SER A 145 -2.21 6.58 -1.13
C SER A 145 -3.01 7.81 -1.50
N ASN A 146 -2.55 8.57 -2.50
CA ASN A 146 -3.30 9.70 -3.03
C ASN A 146 -4.61 9.23 -3.69
N GLN A 147 -4.59 8.10 -4.41
CA GLN A 147 -5.81 7.50 -4.96
C GLN A 147 -6.79 7.06 -3.85
N ILE A 148 -6.31 6.49 -2.74
CA ILE A 148 -7.14 6.19 -1.57
C ILE A 148 -7.80 7.47 -1.03
N LEU A 149 -7.06 8.58 -0.91
CA LEU A 149 -7.64 9.86 -0.47
C LEU A 149 -8.69 10.40 -1.44
N GLN A 150 -8.48 10.27 -2.74
CA GLN A 150 -9.48 10.67 -3.74
C GLN A 150 -10.77 9.86 -3.61
N VAL A 151 -10.69 8.55 -3.39
CA VAL A 151 -11.86 7.71 -3.13
C VAL A 151 -12.57 8.14 -1.85
N ALA A 152 -11.81 8.36 -0.77
CA ALA A 152 -12.36 8.84 0.50
C ALA A 152 -13.08 10.18 0.36
N GLU A 153 -12.50 11.12 -0.39
CA GLU A 153 -13.10 12.43 -0.67
C GLU A 153 -14.36 12.32 -1.54
N GLY A 154 -14.38 11.37 -2.49
CA GLY A 154 -15.59 11.04 -3.24
C GLY A 154 -16.72 10.53 -2.34
N TYR A 155 -16.40 9.68 -1.36
CA TYR A 155 -17.37 9.19 -0.37
C TYR A 155 -17.86 10.29 0.55
N TYR A 156 -16.98 11.21 0.95
CA TYR A 156 -17.35 12.36 1.74
C TYR A 156 -18.39 13.20 0.99
N ARG A 157 -18.10 13.59 -0.25
CA ARG A 157 -18.96 14.45 -1.07
C ARG A 157 -20.25 13.77 -1.57
N ASP A 158 -20.46 12.50 -1.27
CA ASP A 158 -21.63 11.73 -1.71
C ASP A 158 -22.93 12.28 -1.06
N SER A 159 -23.94 12.57 -1.88
CA SER A 159 -25.23 13.09 -1.42
C SER A 159 -26.08 12.05 -0.66
N ASN A 160 -25.68 10.78 -0.67
CA ASN A 160 -26.28 9.71 0.13
C ASN A 160 -25.70 9.61 1.53
N GLY A 161 -24.76 10.48 1.92
CA GLY A 161 -24.27 10.58 3.30
C GLY A 161 -23.27 9.48 3.67
N ARG A 162 -22.37 9.15 2.75
CA ARG A 162 -21.37 8.07 2.93
C ARG A 162 -20.14 8.51 3.74
N PHE A 163 -20.41 9.21 4.83
CA PHE A 163 -19.42 9.80 5.72
C PHE A 163 -18.55 8.73 6.41
N GLU A 164 -19.15 7.65 6.91
CA GLU A 164 -18.39 6.56 7.55
C GLU A 164 -17.42 5.87 6.57
N ASP A 165 -17.84 5.67 5.32
CA ASP A 165 -16.96 5.13 4.28
C ASP A 165 -15.78 6.06 4.00
N ALA A 166 -16.00 7.38 3.99
CA ALA A 166 -14.95 8.37 3.81
C ALA A 166 -13.91 8.27 4.93
N LEU A 167 -14.36 8.22 6.20
CA LEU A 167 -13.48 8.09 7.36
C LEU A 167 -12.70 6.78 7.34
N LYS A 168 -13.38 5.66 7.06
CA LYS A 168 -12.75 4.32 6.98
C LYS A 168 -11.72 4.24 5.85
N THR A 169 -11.99 4.89 4.72
CA THR A 169 -11.11 4.87 3.55
C THR A 169 -9.87 5.72 3.78
N ALA A 170 -10.03 6.97 4.23
CA ALA A 170 -8.89 7.85 4.56
C ALA A 170 -8.09 7.31 5.74
N GLY A 171 -8.75 6.74 6.75
CA GLY A 171 -8.13 6.19 7.95
C GLY A 171 -7.31 4.92 7.70
N ALA A 172 -7.37 4.35 6.50
CA ALA A 172 -6.53 3.23 6.11
C ALA A 172 -5.10 3.63 5.76
N ILE A 173 -4.83 4.93 5.60
CA ILE A 173 -3.48 5.44 5.41
C ILE A 173 -2.81 5.46 6.79
N THR A 174 -1.77 4.64 6.94
CA THR A 174 -1.06 4.38 8.20
C THR A 174 0.06 5.40 8.46
N PRO A 175 0.59 5.50 9.71
CA PRO A 175 1.58 6.52 10.09
C PRO A 175 2.92 6.51 9.33
N ASP A 176 3.32 5.36 8.80
CA ASP A 176 4.51 5.16 7.96
C ASP A 176 4.33 5.71 6.53
N ASN A 177 3.12 6.14 6.18
CA ASN A 177 2.79 6.66 4.87
C ASN A 177 3.09 8.17 4.74
N PRO A 178 3.68 8.64 3.63
CA PRO A 178 3.95 10.06 3.41
C PRO A 178 2.69 10.95 3.42
N LEU A 179 1.51 10.40 3.13
CA LEU A 179 0.24 11.14 3.13
C LEU A 179 -0.56 11.03 4.44
N TYR A 180 0.01 10.42 5.49
CA TYR A 180 -0.68 10.24 6.76
C TYR A 180 -1.20 11.57 7.35
N SER A 181 -0.34 12.59 7.40
CA SER A 181 -0.71 13.90 7.94
C SER A 181 -1.87 14.53 7.17
N GLU A 182 -1.85 14.44 5.84
CA GLU A 182 -2.94 14.92 4.98
C GLU A 182 -4.24 14.15 5.23
N ALA A 183 -4.18 12.83 5.31
CA ALA A 183 -5.33 11.99 5.61
C ALA A 183 -5.99 12.37 6.95
N GLN A 184 -5.18 12.54 7.99
CA GLN A 184 -5.66 12.95 9.31
C GLN A 184 -6.24 14.37 9.32
N ASN A 185 -5.66 15.29 8.55
CA ASN A 185 -6.21 16.64 8.37
C ASN A 185 -7.59 16.60 7.69
N LYS A 186 -7.74 15.83 6.61
CA LYS A 186 -9.02 15.64 5.92
C LYS A 186 -10.06 15.03 6.85
N ILE A 187 -9.72 13.96 7.57
CA ILE A 187 -10.60 13.31 8.55
C ILE A 187 -11.12 14.32 9.59
N ARG A 188 -10.22 15.10 10.21
CA ARG A 188 -10.62 16.10 11.20
C ARG A 188 -11.53 17.18 10.62
N GLY A 189 -11.19 17.68 9.43
CA GLY A 189 -12.00 18.69 8.74
C GLY A 189 -13.40 18.18 8.42
N TRP A 190 -13.50 16.97 7.88
CA TRP A 190 -14.77 16.31 7.58
C TRP A 190 -15.62 16.08 8.82
N GLN A 191 -15.02 15.61 9.92
CA GLN A 191 -15.73 15.43 11.20
C GLN A 191 -16.29 16.74 11.72
N GLN A 192 -15.49 17.81 11.70
CA GLN A 192 -15.92 19.13 12.17
C GLN A 192 -17.06 19.68 11.29
N GLU A 193 -16.92 19.64 9.97
CA GLU A 193 -17.95 20.10 9.05
C GLU A 193 -19.24 19.28 9.18
N TRP A 194 -19.13 17.96 9.31
CA TRP A 194 -20.28 17.08 9.50
C TRP A 194 -21.07 17.40 10.77
N LEU A 195 -20.38 17.56 11.90
CA LEU A 195 -20.99 17.94 13.17
C LEU A 195 -21.65 19.33 13.13
N ASN A 196 -20.99 20.30 12.47
CA ASN A 196 -21.55 21.64 12.30
C ASN A 196 -22.85 21.60 11.48
N ASN A 197 -22.86 20.89 10.36
CA ASN A 197 -24.05 20.75 9.53
C ASN A 197 -25.18 20.00 10.25
N GLN A 198 -24.85 18.96 11.00
CA GLN A 198 -25.81 18.24 11.83
C GLN A 198 -26.47 19.15 12.87
N SER A 199 -25.68 19.94 13.60
CA SER A 199 -26.17 20.91 14.58
C SER A 199 -27.10 21.95 13.93
N ARG A 200 -26.68 22.52 12.80
CA ARG A 200 -27.50 23.49 12.05
C ARG A 200 -28.81 22.88 11.56
N TRP A 201 -28.78 21.66 11.03
CA TRP A 201 -29.99 20.96 10.58
C TRP A 201 -30.99 20.79 11.74
N GLN A 202 -30.53 20.46 12.95
CA GLN A 202 -31.38 20.38 14.14
C GLN A 202 -32.01 21.73 14.50
N ILE A 203 -31.26 22.83 14.37
CA ILE A 203 -31.79 24.18 14.60
C ILE A 203 -32.83 24.54 13.54
N VAL A 204 -32.59 24.24 12.26
CA VAL A 204 -33.54 24.45 11.17
C VAL A 204 -34.85 23.71 11.46
N GLU A 205 -34.77 22.45 11.84
CA GLU A 205 -35.94 21.62 12.15
C GLU A 205 -36.73 22.16 13.35
N ALA A 206 -36.04 22.55 14.43
CA ALA A 206 -36.67 23.10 15.62
C ALA A 206 -37.33 24.46 15.35
N ALA A 207 -36.64 25.36 14.64
CA ALA A 207 -37.16 26.68 14.29
C ALA A 207 -38.37 26.56 13.35
N PHE A 208 -38.35 25.63 12.40
CA PHE A 208 -39.51 25.35 11.54
C PHE A 208 -40.74 24.91 12.36
N LYS A 209 -40.56 23.98 13.31
CA LYS A 209 -41.65 23.51 14.21
C LYS A 209 -42.18 24.63 15.12
N ALA A 210 -41.34 25.59 15.48
CA ALA A 210 -41.70 26.73 16.31
C ALA A 210 -42.26 27.94 15.50
N HIS A 211 -42.49 27.79 14.19
CA HIS A 211 -42.86 28.87 13.27
C HIS A 211 -41.85 30.05 13.23
N GLN A 212 -40.60 29.80 13.63
CA GLN A 212 -39.50 30.78 13.59
C GLN A 212 -38.78 30.72 12.23
N TYR A 213 -39.51 31.06 11.16
CA TYR A 213 -39.03 30.87 9.78
C TYR A 213 -37.77 31.65 9.43
N GLU A 214 -37.61 32.86 9.96
CA GLU A 214 -36.39 33.65 9.76
C GLU A 214 -35.15 32.91 10.28
N THR A 215 -35.21 32.40 11.51
CA THR A 215 -34.13 31.61 12.11
C THR A 215 -33.85 30.33 11.31
N ALA A 216 -34.91 29.64 10.86
CA ALA A 216 -34.77 28.44 10.04
C ALA A 216 -34.03 28.73 8.72
N LEU A 217 -34.41 29.79 8.00
CA LEU A 217 -33.78 30.15 6.73
C LEU A 217 -32.33 30.62 6.92
N LEU A 218 -32.03 31.40 7.97
CA LEU A 218 -30.67 31.84 8.28
C LEU A 218 -29.72 30.69 8.60
N GLN A 219 -30.20 29.66 9.29
CA GLN A 219 -29.39 28.47 9.58
C GLN A 219 -29.26 27.56 8.37
N ALA A 220 -30.32 27.42 7.58
CA ALA A 220 -30.32 26.65 6.34
C ALA A 220 -29.28 27.18 5.33
N GLN A 221 -29.11 28.51 5.24
CA GLN A 221 -28.10 29.12 4.37
C GLN A 221 -26.66 28.76 4.76
N GLN A 222 -26.41 28.45 6.03
CA GLN A 222 -25.09 28.10 6.54
C GLN A 222 -24.77 26.61 6.46
N ILE A 223 -25.70 25.79 5.97
CA ILE A 223 -25.48 24.36 5.76
C ILE A 223 -24.74 24.16 4.45
N SER A 224 -23.53 23.62 4.57
CA SER A 224 -22.73 23.10 3.46
C SER A 224 -23.00 21.61 3.26
N HIS A 225 -22.30 21.00 2.31
CA HIS A 225 -22.30 19.55 2.03
C HIS A 225 -23.56 18.98 1.33
N PRO A 226 -23.41 18.22 0.22
CA PRO A 226 -24.54 17.73 -0.59
C PRO A 226 -25.61 16.94 0.18
N TYR A 227 -25.20 16.02 1.06
CA TYR A 227 -26.14 15.27 1.91
C TYR A 227 -27.01 16.21 2.76
N TRP A 228 -26.42 17.14 3.50
CA TRP A 228 -27.15 18.02 4.41
C TRP A 228 -28.02 19.03 3.66
N SER A 229 -27.57 19.54 2.52
CA SER A 229 -28.39 20.37 1.63
C SER A 229 -29.66 19.65 1.19
N ARG A 230 -29.58 18.35 0.87
CA ARG A 230 -30.76 17.52 0.54
C ARG A 230 -31.71 17.36 1.72
N GLN A 231 -31.19 17.25 2.94
CA GLN A 231 -32.01 17.12 4.15
C GLN A 231 -32.78 18.41 4.48
N VAL A 232 -32.20 19.58 4.24
CA VAL A 232 -32.83 20.87 4.55
C VAL A 232 -33.76 21.39 3.45
N ALA A 233 -33.53 21.02 2.19
CA ALA A 233 -34.33 21.44 1.06
C ALA A 233 -35.87 21.35 1.26
N PRO A 234 -36.46 20.24 1.76
CA PRO A 234 -37.91 20.16 1.93
C PRO A 234 -38.46 21.16 2.95
N ILE A 235 -37.72 21.43 4.03
CA ILE A 235 -38.14 22.41 5.06
C ILE A 235 -38.15 23.82 4.47
N VAL A 236 -37.07 24.19 3.78
CA VAL A 236 -36.96 25.50 3.12
C VAL A 236 -38.09 25.70 2.10
N GLN A 237 -38.40 24.67 1.30
CA GLN A 237 -39.52 24.72 0.35
C GLN A 237 -40.88 24.86 1.04
N ALA A 238 -41.10 24.21 2.19
CA ALA A 238 -42.34 24.32 2.94
C ALA A 238 -42.55 25.76 3.46
N ILE A 239 -41.50 26.37 4.03
CA ILE A 239 -41.53 27.76 4.52
C ILE A 239 -41.98 28.71 3.39
N TYR A 240 -41.36 28.62 2.22
CA TYR A 240 -41.70 29.51 1.11
C TYR A 240 -43.14 29.31 0.61
N ARG A 241 -43.66 28.08 0.64
CA ARG A 241 -45.07 27.81 0.27
C ARG A 241 -46.05 28.44 1.23
N GLU A 242 -45.78 28.35 2.54
CA GLU A 242 -46.64 28.95 3.56
C GLU A 242 -46.63 30.48 3.47
N GLN A 243 -45.47 31.08 3.22
CA GLN A 243 -45.34 32.52 3.03
C GLN A 243 -45.99 33.03 1.74
N ALA A 244 -46.10 32.19 0.71
CA ALA A 244 -46.74 32.51 -0.56
C ALA A 244 -48.27 32.28 -0.57
N ALA A 245 -48.84 31.67 0.47
CA ALA A 245 -50.28 31.43 0.54
C ALA A 245 -51.05 32.76 0.67
N PRO A 246 -52.17 32.95 -0.06
CA PRO A 246 -53.00 34.15 0.09
C PRO A 246 -53.47 34.27 1.55
N GLN A 247 -53.25 35.43 2.17
CA GLN A 247 -53.83 35.67 3.51
C GLN A 247 -55.35 35.59 3.43
N PRO A 248 -56.03 34.98 4.41
CA PRO A 248 -57.48 34.97 4.44
C PRO A 248 -57.99 36.41 4.37
N SER A 249 -58.88 36.68 3.42
CA SER A 249 -59.55 37.97 3.30
C SER A 249 -60.10 38.38 4.67
N PRO A 250 -59.88 39.63 5.14
CA PRO A 250 -60.49 40.09 6.38
C PRO A 250 -62.00 39.80 6.33
N PRO A 251 -62.65 39.36 7.43
CA PRO A 251 -64.09 39.18 7.43
C PRO A 251 -64.73 40.47 6.94
N GLY A 252 -65.46 40.38 5.83
CA GLY A 252 -65.99 41.54 5.12
C GLY A 252 -66.70 42.45 6.10
N ARG A 253 -66.25 43.71 6.20
CA ARG A 253 -67.10 44.75 6.79
C ARG A 253 -68.36 44.79 5.94
N SER A 254 -69.49 44.51 6.58
CA SER A 254 -70.81 44.66 6.00
C SER A 254 -70.91 46.02 5.33
N GLU A 255 -71.00 46.00 4.01
CA GLU A 255 -71.30 47.12 3.16
C GLU A 255 -72.78 47.46 3.33
N SER A 256 -73.09 48.23 4.37
CA SER A 256 -74.32 48.98 4.49
C SER A 256 -74.08 50.22 5.33
N ASP A 257 -73.77 51.35 4.69
CA ASP A 257 -74.64 52.52 4.86
C ASP A 257 -74.28 53.65 3.89
N SER A 258 -75.35 54.22 3.32
CA SER A 258 -75.50 55.64 2.93
C SER A 258 -74.86 56.16 1.63
N ILE A 259 -75.74 56.19 0.62
CA ILE A 259 -75.95 57.20 -0.43
C ILE A 259 -75.62 58.63 0.07
N ASP A 260 -74.85 59.44 -0.67
CA ASP A 260 -75.35 60.52 -1.56
C ASP A 260 -74.27 61.52 -2.07
N THR A 261 -74.46 61.96 -3.32
CA THR A 261 -74.02 63.24 -3.98
C THR A 261 -72.56 63.57 -4.42
N ILE A 262 -72.47 63.93 -5.72
CA ILE A 262 -71.42 64.51 -6.62
C ILE A 262 -71.10 66.02 -6.26
N PRO A 263 -70.03 66.77 -6.71
CA PRO A 263 -69.13 66.65 -7.90
C PRO A 263 -67.60 66.97 -7.80
N ALA A 264 -66.90 66.54 -8.87
CA ALA A 264 -65.80 67.14 -9.66
C ALA A 264 -64.69 68.03 -9.03
N GLY A 265 -63.42 67.65 -9.27
CA GLY A 265 -62.28 68.57 -9.39
C GLY A 265 -60.89 67.95 -9.13
N GLY A 266 -59.95 68.10 -10.09
CA GLY A 266 -58.48 68.09 -9.91
C GLY A 266 -57.80 66.72 -9.70
N MET A 267 -56.99 66.24 -10.64
CA MET A 267 -55.56 66.50 -10.84
C MET A 267 -54.64 65.45 -10.17
N ASP A 268 -53.70 64.98 -10.99
CA ASP A 268 -52.37 64.46 -10.64
C ASP A 268 -52.20 62.95 -10.36
N ASP A 269 -52.11 62.21 -11.47
CA ASP A 269 -50.97 61.39 -11.88
C ASP A 269 -49.80 61.22 -10.87
N VAL A 270 -49.73 60.06 -10.20
CA VAL A 270 -48.45 59.45 -9.76
C VAL A 270 -48.55 57.93 -9.86
N ARG A 271 -48.08 57.38 -10.99
CA ARG A 271 -47.60 56.00 -11.07
C ARG A 271 -46.21 55.93 -10.44
N LEU A 272 -46.00 55.00 -9.50
CA LEU A 272 -44.66 54.49 -9.18
C LEU A 272 -44.65 52.95 -9.17
N PRO A 273 -43.50 52.34 -9.52
CA PRO A 273 -43.47 51.07 -10.23
C PRO A 273 -43.07 49.88 -9.36
N ILE A 274 -43.57 48.72 -9.78
CA ILE A 274 -43.21 47.38 -9.31
C ILE A 274 -41.77 47.07 -9.75
N TYR A 275 -40.86 46.90 -8.81
CA TYR A 275 -39.59 46.19 -9.01
C TYR A 275 -39.16 45.50 -7.72
N LEU A 276 -39.17 44.16 -7.72
CA LEU A 276 -38.07 43.29 -7.29
C LEU A 276 -38.49 41.81 -7.39
N LEU A 277 -38.39 41.29 -8.62
CA LEU A 277 -38.13 39.88 -8.88
C LEU A 277 -36.65 39.78 -9.26
N LEU A 278 -35.86 39.09 -8.45
CA LEU A 278 -34.52 38.63 -8.83
C LEU A 278 -34.48 37.11 -8.74
N PRO A 279 -34.12 36.40 -9.84
CA PRO A 279 -33.86 34.97 -9.83
C PRO A 279 -32.37 34.71 -9.55
N LEU A 280 -32.06 33.79 -8.63
CA LEU A 280 -30.73 33.19 -8.51
C LEU A 280 -30.73 31.87 -9.30
N MET A 281 -30.39 31.97 -10.59
CA MET A 281 -30.02 30.83 -11.45
C MET A 281 -28.82 31.25 -12.29
N ALA A 282 -27.62 30.81 -11.91
CA ALA A 282 -26.51 30.56 -12.84
C ALA A 282 -25.37 29.84 -12.11
N GLY A 283 -24.99 28.67 -12.61
CA GLY A 283 -23.81 27.96 -12.11
C GLY A 283 -23.58 26.57 -12.71
N ALA A 284 -23.85 26.35 -14.01
CA ALA A 284 -23.36 25.16 -14.71
C ALA A 284 -23.33 25.39 -16.24
N MET A 285 -22.18 25.83 -16.76
CA MET A 285 -21.83 25.62 -18.17
C MET A 285 -20.30 25.60 -18.29
N VAL A 286 -19.78 24.60 -19.03
CA VAL A 286 -18.40 24.31 -19.51
C VAL A 286 -18.20 22.79 -19.32
N LEU A 287 -17.88 21.92 -20.28
CA LEU A 287 -17.43 21.96 -21.67
C LEU A 287 -17.66 20.52 -22.21
N LEU A 288 -18.19 20.34 -23.42
CA LEU A 288 -17.97 19.11 -24.17
C LEU A 288 -17.57 19.47 -25.60
N ALA A 289 -16.30 19.21 -25.87
CA ALA A 289 -15.71 19.21 -27.19
C ALA A 289 -16.10 17.91 -27.91
N GLY A 290 -16.71 18.02 -29.09
CA GLY A 290 -16.93 16.92 -30.02
C GLY A 290 -15.97 17.03 -31.19
N ALA A 291 -15.05 16.07 -31.28
CA ALA A 291 -14.11 15.90 -32.39
C ALA A 291 -14.83 15.43 -33.67
N ARG A 292 -14.42 15.98 -34.82
CA ARG A 292 -14.53 15.32 -36.13
C ARG A 292 -13.30 15.71 -36.95
N ARG A 293 -12.44 14.72 -37.23
CA ARG A 293 -11.42 14.78 -38.27
C ARG A 293 -11.77 13.71 -39.30
N ASP A 294 -11.90 14.15 -40.53
CA ASP A 294 -11.42 13.42 -41.70
C ASP A 294 -9.88 13.50 -41.74
#